data_AF-A0AAU9DFY7-F1
#
_entry.id   AF-A0AAU9DFY7-F1
#
_cell.length_a   1.000
_cell.length_b   1.000
_cell.length_c   1.000
_cell.angle_alpha   90.00
_cell.angle_beta   90.00
_cell.angle_gamma   90.00
#
_symmetry.space_group_name_H-M   'P 1'
#
loop_
_entity.id
_entity.type
_entity.pdbx_description
1 polymer ?
#
loop_
_entity_poly.entity_id
_entity_poly.type
_entity_poly.pdbx_seq_one_letter_code
_entity_poly.pdbx_strand_id
1 'polypeptide(L)'
;MQRTFLNPKTNTWHTYEFLKKRRNDPKWHDGFIEAQKIVRRDMIIMGILLFIIANIGIWLYGGYVASKYHKTHDPISYAASLFGVKQTESMSKSSYDSADADNSLDTVKEKAFKNYIVGKGYRIEPALYDDESVSQAISEEKVPANLIEDGTKLVYFADKGHVIVKGMGDDQEPHRKGFDVIGSSLMINTISYTIPYEIKGDAVYFQTWKDYDFSGSGKGETHEITWQMVGDPNAQKLANENK
;
A
#
# COMPACT_ATOMS: atom_id res chain seq x y z
N MET A 1 -27.13 -19.67 1.63
CA MET A 1 -28.04 -19.16 0.57
C MET A 1 -27.19 -18.45 -0.47
N GLN A 2 -27.43 -18.66 -1.76
CA GLN A 2 -26.70 -17.93 -2.81
C GLN A 2 -27.25 -16.50 -2.92
N ARG A 3 -26.36 -15.51 -2.87
CA ARG A 3 -26.74 -14.09 -2.96
C ARG A 3 -27.19 -13.76 -4.38
N THR A 4 -28.30 -13.04 -4.49
CA THR A 4 -28.84 -12.53 -5.75
C THR A 4 -28.60 -11.03 -5.88
N PHE A 5 -28.52 -10.56 -7.12
CA PHE A 5 -28.26 -9.18 -7.51
C PHE A 5 -29.37 -8.72 -8.45
N LEU A 6 -29.83 -7.49 -8.27
CA LEU A 6 -30.85 -6.87 -9.11
C LEU A 6 -30.24 -6.46 -10.45
N ASN A 7 -30.89 -6.78 -11.56
CA ASN A 7 -30.56 -6.17 -12.85
C ASN A 7 -31.41 -4.90 -13.05
N PRO A 8 -30.81 -3.71 -13.19
CA PRO A 8 -31.55 -2.45 -13.33
C PRO A 8 -32.37 -2.36 -14.63
N LYS A 9 -31.99 -3.08 -15.70
CA LYS A 9 -32.70 -3.06 -17.00
C LYS A 9 -33.93 -3.95 -17.03
N THR A 10 -33.88 -5.11 -16.37
CA THR A 10 -34.95 -6.11 -16.41
C THR A 10 -35.77 -6.16 -15.12
N ASN A 11 -35.31 -5.46 -14.07
CA ASN A 11 -35.89 -5.47 -12.74
C ASN A 11 -36.05 -6.89 -12.15
N THR A 12 -35.13 -7.80 -12.50
CA THR A 12 -35.13 -9.20 -12.05
C THR A 12 -33.90 -9.53 -11.23
N TRP A 13 -34.05 -10.44 -10.28
CA TRP A 13 -32.98 -10.88 -9.36
C TRP A 13 -32.31 -12.14 -9.88
N HIS A 14 -30.98 -12.12 -9.97
CA HIS A 14 -30.20 -13.27 -10.45
C HIS A 14 -28.92 -13.49 -9.64
N THR A 15 -28.41 -14.71 -9.62
CA THR A 15 -27.14 -15.03 -8.96
C THR A 15 -25.95 -14.49 -9.74
N TYR A 16 -24.82 -14.29 -9.06
CA TYR A 16 -23.59 -13.85 -9.72
C TYR A 16 -23.16 -14.78 -10.85
N GLU A 17 -23.25 -16.10 -10.65
CA GLU A 17 -22.92 -17.10 -11.69
C GLU A 17 -23.81 -17.00 -12.92
N PHE A 18 -25.10 -16.66 -12.75
CA PHE A 18 -26.02 -16.44 -13.86
C PHE A 18 -25.61 -15.21 -14.70
N LEU A 19 -25.24 -14.12 -14.02
CA LEU A 19 -24.82 -12.86 -14.65
C LEU A 19 -23.43 -13.01 -15.31
N LYS A 20 -22.51 -13.71 -14.66
CA LYS A 20 -21.15 -14.00 -15.17
C LYS A 20 -21.18 -14.76 -16.48
N LYS A 21 -22.05 -15.78 -16.61
CA LYS A 21 -22.26 -16.52 -17.87
C LYS A 21 -22.80 -15.65 -19.00
N ARG A 22 -23.43 -14.51 -18.68
CA ARG A 22 -24.07 -13.59 -19.63
C ARG A 22 -23.39 -12.23 -19.70
N ARG A 23 -22.14 -12.13 -19.28
CA ARG A 23 -21.38 -10.87 -19.24
C ARG A 23 -21.31 -10.12 -20.58
N ASN A 24 -21.42 -10.85 -21.69
CA ASN A 24 -21.37 -10.32 -23.07
C ASN A 24 -22.76 -10.00 -23.66
N ASP A 25 -23.85 -10.28 -22.95
CA ASP A 25 -25.21 -9.97 -23.42
C ASP A 25 -25.58 -8.53 -22.98
N PRO A 26 -25.90 -7.60 -23.90
CA PRO A 26 -26.24 -6.21 -23.58
C PRO A 26 -27.39 -6.05 -22.57
N LYS A 27 -28.28 -7.05 -22.47
CA LYS A 27 -29.40 -7.08 -21.52
C LYS A 27 -28.94 -7.33 -20.08
N TRP A 28 -27.85 -8.06 -19.89
CA TRP A 28 -27.36 -8.53 -18.59
C TRP A 28 -26.03 -7.90 -18.17
N HIS A 29 -25.37 -7.18 -19.08
CA HIS A 29 -24.07 -6.56 -18.87
C HIS A 29 -24.06 -5.65 -17.64
N ASP A 30 -24.99 -4.70 -17.53
CA ASP A 30 -24.98 -3.72 -16.43
C ASP A 30 -25.20 -4.39 -15.06
N GLY A 31 -26.11 -5.36 -14.99
CA GLY A 31 -26.33 -6.15 -13.78
C GLY A 31 -25.11 -6.98 -13.38
N PHE A 32 -24.33 -7.48 -14.36
CA PHE A 32 -23.05 -8.13 -14.10
C PHE A 32 -22.01 -7.15 -13.53
N ILE A 33 -21.87 -5.95 -14.10
CA ILE A 33 -20.93 -4.93 -13.61
C ILE A 33 -21.26 -4.52 -12.17
N GLU A 34 -22.54 -4.32 -11.86
CA GLU A 34 -22.98 -3.96 -10.51
C GLU A 34 -22.73 -5.09 -9.50
N ALA A 35 -23.08 -6.33 -9.87
CA ALA A 35 -22.80 -7.49 -9.04
C ALA A 35 -21.29 -7.69 -8.82
N GLN A 36 -20.47 -7.44 -9.84
CA GLN A 36 -19.01 -7.53 -9.75
C GLN A 36 -18.43 -6.49 -8.78
N LYS A 37 -18.94 -5.25 -8.78
CA LYS A 37 -18.51 -4.21 -7.82
C LYS A 37 -18.79 -4.64 -6.37
N ILE A 38 -19.97 -5.20 -6.12
CA ILE A 38 -20.37 -5.66 -4.78
C ILE A 38 -19.49 -6.83 -4.33
N VAL A 39 -19.31 -7.84 -5.19
CA VAL A 39 -18.47 -9.02 -4.89
C VAL A 39 -17.00 -8.62 -4.68
N ARG A 40 -16.48 -7.68 -5.47
CA ARG A 40 -15.11 -7.18 -5.32
C ARG A 40 -14.92 -6.41 -4.01
N ARG A 41 -15.86 -5.53 -3.66
CA ARG A 41 -15.82 -4.80 -2.38
C ARG A 41 -15.83 -5.75 -1.19
N ASP A 42 -16.68 -6.78 -1.22
CA ASP A 42 -16.80 -7.73 -0.12
C ASP A 42 -15.52 -8.59 0.03
N MET A 43 -14.87 -8.98 -1.08
CA MET A 43 -13.55 -9.63 -1.02
C MET A 43 -12.47 -8.71 -0.44
N ILE A 44 -12.46 -7.42 -0.80
CA ILE A 44 -11.51 -6.44 -0.25
C ILE A 44 -11.72 -6.28 1.26
N ILE A 45 -12.96 -6.10 1.71
CA ILE A 45 -13.29 -5.96 3.14
C ILE A 45 -12.87 -7.21 3.92
N MET A 46 -13.14 -8.42 3.40
CA MET A 46 -12.72 -9.66 4.05
C MET A 46 -11.20 -9.81 4.12
N GLY A 47 -10.49 -9.42 3.05
CA GLY A 47 -9.02 -9.38 3.02
C GLY A 47 -8.45 -8.45 4.10
N ILE A 48 -9.00 -7.25 4.24
CA ILE A 48 -8.63 -6.29 5.28
C ILE A 48 -8.86 -6.88 6.69
N LEU A 49 -10.01 -7.51 6.91
CA LEU A 49 -10.36 -8.13 8.19
C LEU A 49 -9.38 -9.25 8.56
N LEU A 50 -9.04 -10.13 7.62
CA LEU A 50 -8.06 -11.20 7.84
C LEU A 50 -6.66 -10.64 8.09
N PHE A 51 -6.27 -9.57 7.40
CA PHE A 51 -4.98 -8.92 7.61
C PHE A 51 -4.89 -8.28 8.99
N ILE A 52 -5.94 -7.60 9.47
CA ILE A 52 -5.99 -7.04 10.83
C ILE A 52 -5.86 -8.16 11.87
N ILE A 53 -6.61 -9.26 11.71
CA ILE A 53 -6.54 -10.41 12.63
C ILE A 53 -5.14 -11.03 12.64
N ALA A 54 -4.50 -11.17 11.47
CA ALA A 54 -3.14 -11.69 11.38
C ALA A 54 -2.13 -10.79 12.09
N ASN A 55 -2.24 -9.46 11.94
CA ASN A 55 -1.35 -8.50 12.61
C ASN A 55 -1.57 -8.47 14.13
N ILE A 56 -2.81 -8.58 14.61
CA ILE A 56 -3.12 -8.76 16.05
C ILE A 56 -2.48 -10.06 16.57
N GLY A 57 -2.58 -11.15 15.80
CA GLY A 57 -1.95 -12.43 16.14
C GLY A 57 -0.43 -12.33 16.24
N ILE A 58 0.21 -11.66 15.28
CA ILE A 58 1.66 -11.40 15.28
C ILE A 58 2.07 -10.53 16.48
N TRP A 59 1.30 -9.49 16.79
CA TRP A 59 1.60 -8.60 17.92
C TRP A 59 1.50 -9.33 19.28
N LEU A 60 0.43 -10.10 19.49
CA LEU A 60 0.26 -10.91 20.71
C LEU A 60 1.33 -12.00 20.82
N TYR A 61 1.68 -12.66 19.72
CA TYR A 61 2.72 -13.69 19.70
C TYR A 61 4.12 -13.09 19.94
N GLY A 62 4.44 -11.96 19.31
CA GLY A 62 5.69 -11.23 19.50
C GLY A 62 5.87 -10.75 20.94
N GLY A 63 4.81 -10.23 21.57
CA GLY A 63 4.81 -9.88 22.99
C GLY A 63 5.01 -11.10 23.90
N TYR A 64 4.37 -12.23 23.59
CA TYR A 64 4.55 -13.49 24.31
C TYR A 64 5.99 -14.01 24.23
N VAL A 65 6.60 -14.01 23.05
CA VAL A 65 7.98 -14.45 22.83
C VAL A 65 8.98 -13.49 23.49
N ALA A 66 8.82 -12.18 23.33
CA ALA A 66 9.71 -11.18 23.93
C ALA A 66 9.76 -11.28 25.47
N SER A 67 8.63 -11.59 26.12
CA SER A 67 8.57 -11.79 27.58
C SER A 67 9.42 -12.98 28.08
N LYS A 68 9.74 -13.95 27.21
CA LYS A 68 10.54 -15.14 27.56
C LYS A 68 12.02 -15.06 27.13
N TYR A 69 12.42 -14.05 26.37
CA TYR A 69 13.79 -13.90 25.87
C TYR A 69 14.39 -12.54 26.25
N HIS A 70 14.44 -12.22 27.54
CA HIS A 70 15.36 -11.18 28.03
C HIS A 70 16.76 -11.79 28.20
N LYS A 71 17.53 -11.86 27.11
CA LYS A 71 18.99 -11.88 27.16
C LYS A 71 19.51 -10.65 26.44
N THR A 72 20.18 -9.80 27.19
CA THR A 72 20.93 -8.62 26.76
C THR A 72 21.88 -8.98 25.63
N HIS A 73 21.69 -8.37 24.46
CA HIS A 73 22.73 -8.28 23.43
C HIS A 73 22.89 -6.81 23.06
N ASP A 74 24.06 -6.26 23.36
CA ASP A 74 24.49 -4.94 22.92
C ASP A 74 24.59 -4.90 21.38
N PRO A 75 24.07 -3.87 20.70
CA PRO A 75 24.24 -3.73 19.26
C PRO A 75 25.69 -3.34 18.93
N ILE A 76 26.36 -4.23 18.20
CA ILE A 76 27.68 -4.02 17.59
C ILE A 76 27.60 -2.80 16.65
N SER A 77 28.39 -1.79 16.98
CA SER A 77 28.56 -0.55 16.22
C SER A 77 29.36 -0.79 14.93
N TYR A 78 28.76 -0.47 13.79
CA TYR A 78 29.50 -0.07 12.60
C TYR A 78 28.91 1.25 12.08
N ALA A 79 29.82 2.16 11.73
CA ALA A 79 29.61 3.53 11.21
C ALA A 79 29.41 4.66 12.24
N ALA A 80 30.48 4.94 12.99
CA ALA A 80 30.79 6.30 13.40
C ALA A 80 31.61 6.98 12.29
N SER A 81 31.07 8.04 11.68
CA SER A 81 31.83 9.27 11.38
C SER A 81 30.93 10.29 10.69
N LEU A 82 30.38 11.22 11.47
CA LEU A 82 30.41 12.67 11.23
C LEU A 82 29.45 13.35 12.21
N PHE A 83 29.94 14.42 12.84
CA PHE A 83 29.28 15.33 13.77
C PHE A 83 29.16 14.86 15.22
N GLY A 84 30.18 15.20 15.99
CA GLY A 84 30.09 15.26 17.44
C GLY A 84 29.35 16.52 17.90
N VAL A 85 28.37 16.34 18.79
CA VAL A 85 27.96 17.34 19.77
C VAL A 85 27.70 16.62 21.09
N LYS A 86 28.41 17.07 22.13
CA LYS A 86 28.25 16.65 23.53
C LYS A 86 27.08 17.39 24.18
N GLN A 87 26.28 16.71 25.00
CA GLN A 87 25.90 17.04 26.39
C GLN A 87 24.68 16.17 26.82
N THR A 88 24.89 15.20 27.72
CA THR A 88 24.58 15.18 29.18
C THR A 88 23.11 14.99 29.60
N GLU A 89 22.97 14.08 30.56
CA GLU A 89 21.80 13.42 31.14
C GLU A 89 20.79 14.38 31.83
N SER A 90 19.52 13.98 31.90
CA SER A 90 18.92 13.58 33.19
C SER A 90 17.57 12.88 33.00
N MET A 91 17.38 11.81 33.77
CA MET A 91 16.12 11.08 33.93
C MET A 91 15.12 11.91 34.74
N SER A 92 13.83 11.79 34.44
CA SER A 92 12.79 11.80 35.47
C SER A 92 11.60 10.96 35.04
N LYS A 93 11.26 10.03 35.91
CA LYS A 93 10.24 8.99 35.81
C LYS A 93 8.95 9.52 36.45
N SER A 94 7.81 9.42 35.78
CA SER A 94 6.52 9.40 36.48
C SER A 94 5.55 8.44 35.79
N SER A 95 5.16 7.43 36.56
CA SER A 95 4.00 6.56 36.39
C SER A 95 2.68 7.34 36.41
N TYR A 96 1.72 6.97 35.57
CA TYR A 96 0.36 6.50 35.93
C TYR A 96 -0.58 6.51 34.71
N ASP A 97 -1.50 5.55 34.71
CA ASP A 97 -2.71 5.34 33.90
C ASP A 97 -2.63 4.94 32.42
N SER A 98 -2.60 3.61 32.26
CA SER A 98 -3.13 2.88 31.11
C SER A 98 -4.66 2.97 31.08
N ALA A 99 -5.21 3.75 30.14
CA ALA A 99 -6.46 3.46 29.43
C ALA A 99 -6.77 4.50 28.32
N ASP A 100 -5.79 4.96 27.52
CA ASP A 100 -6.06 5.81 26.33
C ASP A 100 -4.88 5.89 25.33
N ALA A 101 -3.91 4.97 25.42
CA ALA A 101 -2.64 5.09 24.70
C ALA A 101 -2.71 4.74 23.20
N ASP A 102 -3.76 4.06 22.75
CA ASP A 102 -3.81 3.52 21.38
C ASP A 102 -4.13 4.59 20.33
N ASN A 103 -5.12 5.46 20.61
CA ASN A 103 -5.47 6.60 19.73
C ASN A 103 -4.39 7.69 19.69
N SER A 104 -3.62 7.85 20.78
CA SER A 104 -2.54 8.84 20.87
C SER A 104 -1.34 8.45 20.00
N LEU A 105 -0.97 7.17 19.99
CA LEU A 105 0.22 6.70 19.27
C LEU A 105 0.06 6.78 17.75
N ASP A 106 -1.10 6.41 17.23
CA ASP A 106 -1.36 6.48 15.79
C ASP A 106 -1.39 7.93 15.29
N THR A 107 -1.96 8.84 16.06
CA THR A 107 -1.94 10.29 15.76
C THR A 107 -0.50 10.84 15.74
N VAL A 108 0.36 10.39 16.67
CA VAL A 108 1.77 10.80 16.72
C VAL A 108 2.55 10.26 15.51
N LYS A 109 2.36 8.98 15.16
CA LYS A 109 3.00 8.36 13.99
C LYS A 109 2.56 9.00 12.68
N GLU A 110 1.27 9.23 12.51
CA GLU A 110 0.72 9.93 11.35
C GLU A 110 1.37 11.31 11.20
N LYS A 111 1.44 12.09 12.29
CA LYS A 111 2.04 13.41 12.27
C LYS A 111 3.53 13.35 11.95
N ALA A 112 4.27 12.39 12.52
CA ALA A 112 5.68 12.19 12.24
C ALA A 112 5.92 11.82 10.77
N PHE A 113 5.16 10.87 10.24
CA PHE A 113 5.20 10.48 8.82
C PHE A 113 4.92 11.66 7.89
N LYS A 114 3.80 12.36 8.12
CA LYS A 114 3.40 13.52 7.30
C LYS A 114 4.44 14.64 7.34
N ASN A 115 5.06 14.89 8.50
CA ASN A 115 6.14 15.88 8.59
C ASN A 115 7.39 15.45 7.82
N TYR A 116 7.74 14.16 7.82
CA TYR A 116 8.92 13.67 7.12
C TYR A 116 8.77 13.67 5.59
N ILE A 117 7.58 13.35 5.09
CA ILE A 117 7.38 13.05 3.67
C ILE A 117 7.06 14.28 2.82
N VAL A 118 6.54 15.35 3.42
CA VAL A 118 6.22 16.58 2.70
C VAL A 118 7.44 17.13 1.96
N GLY A 119 7.22 17.52 0.71
CA GLY A 119 8.26 18.00 -0.21
C GLY A 119 9.11 16.89 -0.81
N LYS A 120 8.83 15.60 -0.55
CA LYS A 120 9.61 14.48 -1.12
C LYS A 120 8.88 13.84 -2.30
N GLY A 121 9.69 13.45 -3.28
CA GLY A 121 9.27 12.73 -4.48
C GLY A 121 9.66 11.26 -4.40
N TYR A 122 8.82 10.40 -4.96
CA TYR A 122 8.97 8.96 -4.97
C TYR A 122 8.47 8.37 -6.29
N ARG A 123 8.91 7.14 -6.56
CA ARG A 123 8.41 6.30 -7.64
C ARG A 123 7.90 5.00 -7.05
N ILE A 124 6.69 4.61 -7.43
CA ILE A 124 6.11 3.30 -7.15
C ILE A 124 6.30 2.47 -8.41
N GLU A 125 6.94 1.31 -8.29
CA GLU A 125 7.26 0.45 -9.43
C GLU A 125 7.24 -1.03 -9.03
N PRO A 126 6.99 -1.94 -9.99
CA PRO A 126 7.13 -3.37 -9.73
C PRO A 126 8.63 -3.72 -9.64
N ALA A 127 9.00 -4.42 -8.58
CA ALA A 127 10.36 -4.88 -8.33
C ALA A 127 10.56 -6.33 -8.78
N LEU A 128 9.62 -7.22 -8.41
CA LEU A 128 9.66 -8.65 -8.75
C LEU A 128 8.34 -9.12 -9.35
N TYR A 129 8.42 -10.12 -10.21
CA TYR A 129 7.32 -10.93 -10.73
C TYR A 129 7.61 -12.39 -10.40
N ASP A 130 6.75 -13.11 -9.69
CA ASP A 130 7.00 -14.49 -9.24
C ASP A 130 8.42 -14.71 -8.66
N ASP A 131 8.83 -13.80 -7.76
CA ASP A 131 10.14 -13.75 -7.09
C ASP A 131 11.38 -13.55 -8.00
N GLU A 132 11.20 -13.33 -9.31
CA GLU A 132 12.28 -12.92 -10.23
C GLU A 132 12.21 -11.42 -10.56
N SER A 133 13.33 -10.84 -10.98
CA SER A 133 13.34 -9.41 -11.36
C SER A 133 12.42 -9.14 -12.54
N VAL A 134 11.66 -8.03 -12.49
CA VAL A 134 10.74 -7.67 -13.58
C VAL A 134 11.46 -7.57 -14.94
N SER A 135 12.69 -7.03 -14.95
CA SER A 135 13.50 -6.96 -16.18
C SER A 135 13.81 -8.33 -16.78
N GLN A 136 14.08 -9.32 -15.93
CA GLN A 136 14.29 -10.71 -16.36
C GLN A 136 12.98 -11.32 -16.87
N ALA A 137 11.88 -11.16 -16.14
CA ALA A 137 10.56 -11.65 -16.55
C ALA A 137 10.13 -11.07 -17.90
N ILE A 138 10.45 -9.79 -18.18
CA ILE A 138 10.22 -9.16 -19.48
C ILE A 138 11.10 -9.80 -20.57
N SER A 139 12.40 -9.98 -20.30
CA SER A 139 13.32 -10.57 -21.29
C SER A 139 12.97 -12.01 -21.65
N GLU A 140 12.37 -12.73 -20.70
CA GLU A 140 11.91 -14.11 -20.85
C GLU A 140 10.45 -14.19 -21.37
N GLU A 141 9.85 -13.05 -21.74
CA GLU A 141 8.49 -12.92 -22.26
C GLU A 141 7.39 -13.48 -21.33
N LYS A 142 7.66 -13.53 -20.02
CA LYS A 142 6.69 -13.98 -19.00
C LYS A 142 5.67 -12.89 -18.64
N VAL A 143 6.03 -11.63 -18.87
CA VAL A 143 5.17 -10.46 -18.68
C VAL A 143 5.25 -9.51 -19.88
N PRO A 144 4.23 -8.68 -20.10
CA PRO A 144 4.28 -7.64 -21.12
C PRO A 144 5.46 -6.68 -20.93
N ALA A 145 6.12 -6.28 -22.03
CA ALA A 145 7.27 -5.37 -21.98
C ALA A 145 6.94 -3.99 -21.40
N ASN A 146 5.68 -3.55 -21.51
CA ASN A 146 5.16 -2.30 -20.95
C ASN A 146 4.79 -2.39 -19.47
N LEU A 147 4.98 -3.53 -18.78
CA LEU A 147 4.64 -3.66 -17.36
C LEU A 147 5.32 -2.59 -16.49
N ILE A 148 6.58 -2.27 -16.77
CA ILE A 148 7.30 -1.22 -16.04
C ILE A 148 6.68 0.15 -16.35
N GLU A 149 6.42 0.46 -17.61
CA GLU A 149 5.90 1.77 -18.01
C GLU A 149 4.47 2.02 -17.48
N ASP A 150 3.59 1.03 -17.63
CA ASP A 150 2.19 1.14 -17.23
C ASP A 150 2.02 1.01 -15.71
N GLY A 151 2.84 0.15 -15.09
CA GLY A 151 2.83 -0.10 -13.64
C GLY A 151 3.46 1.03 -12.84
N THR A 152 4.40 1.78 -13.42
CA THR A 152 5.16 2.79 -12.67
C THR A 152 4.38 4.09 -12.49
N LYS A 153 4.30 4.57 -11.24
CA LYS A 153 3.70 5.86 -10.86
C LYS A 153 4.72 6.76 -10.19
N LEU A 154 4.76 8.03 -10.60
CA LEU A 154 5.50 9.09 -9.92
C LEU A 154 4.59 9.77 -8.90
N VAL A 155 5.13 10.02 -7.71
CA VAL A 155 4.38 10.47 -6.53
C VAL A 155 5.14 11.59 -5.84
N TYR A 156 4.49 12.74 -5.62
CA TYR A 156 5.08 13.88 -4.92
C TYR A 156 4.17 14.39 -3.80
N PHE A 157 4.65 14.41 -2.57
CA PHE A 157 3.89 14.87 -1.41
C PHE A 157 3.95 16.38 -1.28
N ALA A 158 2.99 17.08 -1.90
CA ALA A 158 2.96 18.53 -1.93
C ALA A 158 2.73 19.17 -0.56
N ASP A 159 1.88 18.55 0.27
CA ASP A 159 1.57 18.99 1.62
C ASP A 159 1.06 17.83 2.50
N LYS A 160 0.68 18.12 3.74
CA LYS A 160 0.33 17.09 4.75
C LYS A 160 -0.95 16.31 4.45
N GLY A 161 -1.76 16.75 3.49
CA GLY A 161 -2.98 16.06 3.11
C GLY A 161 -3.01 15.65 1.64
N HIS A 162 -2.06 16.11 0.83
CA HIS A 162 -2.14 15.94 -0.61
C HIS A 162 -0.85 15.49 -1.26
N VAL A 163 -1.05 14.67 -2.28
CA VAL A 163 -0.02 14.08 -3.11
C VAL A 163 -0.36 14.34 -4.57
N ILE A 164 0.64 14.56 -5.41
CA ILE A 164 0.52 14.67 -6.85
C ILE A 164 0.98 13.33 -7.43
N VAL A 165 0.15 12.73 -8.27
CA VAL A 165 0.40 11.41 -8.87
C VAL A 165 0.33 11.52 -10.39
N LYS A 166 1.27 10.87 -11.10
CA LYS A 166 1.26 10.69 -12.56
C LYS A 166 1.70 9.27 -12.91
N GLY A 167 0.99 8.61 -13.82
CA GLY A 167 1.47 7.35 -14.40
C GLY A 167 2.53 7.59 -15.46
N MET A 168 3.53 6.71 -15.58
CA MET A 168 4.52 6.85 -16.64
C MET A 168 3.94 6.49 -18.02
N GLY A 169 3.12 5.45 -18.11
CA GLY A 169 2.36 5.08 -19.32
C GLY A 169 0.98 5.73 -19.44
N ASP A 170 0.68 6.78 -18.67
CA ASP A 170 -0.61 7.47 -18.71
C ASP A 170 -0.47 8.85 -19.34
N ASP A 171 -1.26 9.13 -20.38
CA ASP A 171 -1.33 10.44 -21.03
C ASP A 171 -2.08 11.47 -20.17
N GLN A 172 -2.64 11.07 -19.03
CA GLN A 172 -3.34 11.97 -18.13
C GLN A 172 -2.39 12.94 -17.42
N GLU A 173 -2.88 14.17 -17.26
CA GLU A 173 -2.20 15.21 -16.49
C GLU A 173 -1.98 14.78 -15.03
N PRO A 174 -0.88 15.19 -14.39
CA PRO A 174 -0.66 14.88 -12.98
C PRO A 174 -1.83 15.35 -12.11
N HIS A 175 -2.33 14.47 -11.25
CA HIS A 175 -3.50 14.75 -10.44
C HIS A 175 -3.16 14.92 -8.96
N ARG A 176 -3.73 15.95 -8.34
CA ARG A 176 -3.67 16.15 -6.89
C ARG A 176 -4.72 15.29 -6.20
N LYS A 177 -4.30 14.48 -5.24
CA LYS A 177 -5.11 13.50 -4.52
C LYS A 177 -4.89 13.60 -3.01
N GLY A 178 -5.89 13.18 -2.25
CA GLY A 178 -5.74 12.97 -0.81
C GLY A 178 -4.93 11.72 -0.52
N PHE A 179 -4.28 11.69 0.63
CA PHE A 179 -3.69 10.47 1.18
C PHE A 179 -3.96 10.39 2.69
N ASP A 180 -4.05 9.17 3.19
CA ASP A 180 -4.29 8.85 4.59
C ASP A 180 -3.18 7.97 5.13
N VAL A 181 -2.96 8.06 6.44
CA VAL A 181 -2.00 7.22 7.17
C VAL A 181 -2.81 6.44 8.20
N ILE A 182 -2.76 5.12 8.13
CA ILE A 182 -3.49 4.23 9.02
C ILE A 182 -2.48 3.28 9.65
N GLY A 183 -2.18 3.48 10.94
CA GLY A 183 -1.09 2.79 11.61
C GLY A 183 0.23 2.92 10.82
N SER A 184 0.82 1.79 10.43
CA SER A 184 2.06 1.71 9.64
C SER A 184 1.84 1.60 8.13
N SER A 185 0.71 2.13 7.63
CA SER A 185 0.37 2.07 6.21
C SER A 185 0.00 3.44 5.64
N LEU A 186 0.49 3.72 4.44
CA LEU A 186 0.10 4.85 3.62
C LEU A 186 -0.96 4.40 2.61
N MET A 187 -2.05 5.16 2.50
CA MET A 187 -3.09 4.98 1.50
C MET A 187 -3.20 6.22 0.63
N ILE A 188 -3.13 6.06 -0.70
CA ILE A 188 -3.32 7.16 -1.65
C ILE A 188 -4.65 6.92 -2.37
N ASN A 189 -5.58 7.88 -2.31
CA ASN A 189 -7.01 7.68 -2.64
C ASN A 189 -7.32 7.24 -4.10
N THR A 190 -6.31 7.13 -4.97
CA THR A 190 -6.44 6.61 -6.35
C THR A 190 -5.54 5.43 -6.66
N ILE A 191 -4.60 5.13 -5.79
CA ILE A 191 -3.72 3.99 -5.92
C ILE A 191 -4.32 2.97 -4.97
N SER A 192 -4.89 1.87 -5.48
CA SER A 192 -5.49 0.82 -4.64
C SER A 192 -4.45 0.02 -3.83
N TYR A 193 -3.26 0.59 -3.58
CA TYR A 193 -2.20 -0.01 -2.79
C TYR A 193 -2.20 0.56 -1.38
N THR A 194 -2.04 -0.35 -0.42
CA THR A 194 -1.68 -0.03 0.95
C THR A 194 -0.17 -0.15 1.04
N ILE A 195 0.53 0.97 1.18
CA ILE A 195 1.98 1.00 1.13
C ILE A 195 2.52 0.89 2.57
N PRO A 196 3.14 -0.24 2.95
CA PRO A 196 3.70 -0.41 4.28
C PRO A 196 4.92 0.48 4.48
N TYR A 197 5.03 1.08 5.66
CA TYR A 197 6.19 1.88 6.03
C TYR A 197 6.62 1.63 7.48
N GLU A 198 7.85 2.02 7.78
CA GLU A 198 8.41 2.01 9.12
C GLU A 198 9.12 3.34 9.41
N ILE A 199 9.00 3.85 10.62
CA ILE A 199 9.75 5.02 11.09
C ILE A 199 10.91 4.51 11.95
N LYS A 200 12.15 4.79 11.54
CA LYS A 200 13.36 4.52 12.33
C LYS A 200 14.08 5.84 12.58
N GLY A 201 14.04 6.31 13.82
CA GLY A 201 14.51 7.66 14.18
C GLY A 201 13.69 8.72 13.43
N ASP A 202 14.38 9.64 12.77
CA ASP A 202 13.76 10.74 12.00
C ASP A 202 13.54 10.38 10.52
N ALA A 203 13.56 9.09 10.15
CA ALA A 203 13.42 8.64 8.77
C ALA A 203 12.27 7.65 8.56
N VAL A 204 11.56 7.82 7.43
CA VAL A 204 10.56 6.87 6.92
C VAL A 204 11.21 5.94 5.91
N TYR A 205 10.98 4.64 6.09
CA TYR A 205 11.39 3.56 5.20
C TYR A 205 10.15 2.88 4.65
N PHE A 206 10.06 2.76 3.33
CA PHE A 206 8.99 1.99 2.69
C PHE A 206 9.41 0.53 2.58
N GLN A 207 8.49 -0.36 2.94
CA GLN A 207 8.68 -1.79 2.75
C GLN A 207 8.12 -2.18 1.38
N THR A 208 8.61 -3.29 0.84
CA THR A 208 7.99 -3.92 -0.33
C THR A 208 6.64 -4.52 0.05
N TRP A 209 5.70 -4.58 -0.89
CA TRP A 209 4.42 -5.26 -0.68
C TRP A 209 4.08 -6.12 -1.89
N LYS A 210 3.26 -7.14 -1.66
CA LYS A 210 2.83 -8.07 -2.70
C LYS A 210 1.41 -7.72 -3.11
N ASP A 211 1.17 -7.72 -4.42
CA ASP A 211 -0.16 -7.71 -5.01
C ASP A 211 -0.25 -8.88 -6.00
N TYR A 212 -1.46 -9.32 -6.27
CA TYR A 212 -1.70 -10.45 -7.16
C TYR A 212 -2.39 -9.94 -8.42
N ASP A 213 -1.69 -10.03 -9.55
CA ASP A 213 -2.31 -9.74 -10.83
C ASP A 213 -3.25 -10.89 -11.22
N PHE A 214 -4.47 -10.51 -11.62
CA PHE A 214 -5.49 -11.42 -12.11
C PHE A 214 -5.58 -11.44 -13.65
N SER A 215 -4.71 -10.70 -14.35
CA SER A 215 -4.79 -10.53 -15.80
C SER A 215 -3.42 -10.43 -16.48
N GLY A 216 -2.99 -11.51 -17.16
CA GLY A 216 -1.83 -11.39 -18.05
C GLY A 216 -1.71 -12.43 -19.17
N SER A 217 -1.93 -13.72 -18.90
CA SER A 217 -1.56 -14.78 -19.87
C SER A 217 -2.74 -15.61 -20.41
N GLY A 218 -3.99 -15.16 -20.26
CA GLY A 218 -5.17 -15.88 -20.77
C GLY A 218 -5.42 -17.28 -20.16
N LYS A 219 -4.56 -17.73 -19.23
CA LYS A 219 -4.58 -19.08 -18.65
C LYS A 219 -5.19 -19.18 -17.25
N GLY A 220 -5.59 -18.06 -16.65
CA GLY A 220 -6.20 -18.07 -15.31
C GLY A 220 -5.21 -18.36 -14.18
N GLU A 221 -3.92 -18.16 -14.43
CA GLU A 221 -2.86 -18.23 -13.42
C GLU A 221 -2.81 -16.89 -12.67
N THR A 222 -2.71 -16.97 -11.34
CA THR A 222 -2.51 -15.81 -10.47
C THR A 222 -1.01 -15.63 -10.30
N HIS A 223 -0.50 -14.47 -10.72
CA HIS A 223 0.91 -14.15 -10.59
C HIS A 223 1.12 -13.13 -9.48
N GLU A 224 2.24 -13.26 -8.78
CA GLU A 224 2.59 -12.39 -7.68
C GLU A 224 3.50 -11.27 -8.17
N ILE A 225 3.13 -10.03 -7.88
CA ILE A 225 3.96 -8.85 -8.15
C ILE A 225 4.40 -8.26 -6.82
N THR A 226 5.71 -8.18 -6.61
CA THR A 226 6.28 -7.42 -5.50
C THR A 226 6.52 -6.00 -5.95
N TRP A 227 5.90 -5.05 -5.25
CA TRP A 227 5.99 -3.62 -5.48
C TRP A 227 6.94 -2.97 -4.48
N GLN A 228 7.50 -1.83 -4.89
CA GLN A 228 8.31 -0.98 -4.04
C GLN A 228 8.00 0.49 -4.24
N MET A 229 8.33 1.29 -3.22
CA MET A 229 8.28 2.75 -3.28
C MET A 229 9.68 3.29 -2.96
N VAL A 230 10.33 3.89 -3.96
CA VAL A 230 11.71 4.36 -3.88
C VAL A 230 11.77 5.87 -4.03
N GLY A 231 12.72 6.52 -3.36
CA GLY A 231 12.89 7.97 -3.47
C GLY A 231 13.26 8.39 -4.90
N ASP A 232 12.56 9.38 -5.43
CA ASP A 232 12.79 9.89 -6.78
C ASP A 232 12.78 11.44 -6.78
N PRO A 233 13.95 12.08 -6.85
CA PRO A 233 14.05 13.54 -6.93
C PRO A 233 13.35 14.11 -8.17
N ASN A 234 13.24 13.36 -9.27
CA ASN A 234 12.57 13.82 -10.48
C ASN A 234 11.05 13.87 -10.33
N ALA A 235 10.47 13.11 -9.40
CA ALA A 235 9.04 13.24 -9.09
C ALA A 235 8.68 14.63 -8.52
N GLN A 236 9.64 15.41 -8.01
CA GLN A 236 9.39 16.82 -7.65
C GLN A 236 9.18 17.71 -8.88
N LYS A 237 9.84 17.41 -10.02
CA LYS A 237 9.67 18.18 -11.26
C LYS A 237 8.24 18.05 -11.80
N LEU A 238 7.60 16.92 -11.54
CA LEU A 238 6.19 16.63 -11.81
C LEU A 238 5.23 17.72 -11.27
N ALA A 239 5.56 18.32 -10.13
CA ALA A 239 4.75 19.36 -9.49
C ALA A 239 4.88 20.74 -10.15
N ASN A 240 5.93 20.95 -10.94
CA ASN A 240 6.24 22.24 -11.58
C ASN A 240 5.82 22.29 -13.05
N GLU A 241 5.55 21.15 -13.69
CA GLU A 241 5.00 21.09 -15.06
C GLU A 241 3.53 21.57 -15.15
N ASN A 242 2.86 21.72 -14.00
CA ASN A 242 1.45 22.11 -13.89
C ASN A 242 1.23 23.50 -13.24
N LYS A 243 2.24 24.39 -13.23
CA LYS A 243 2.09 25.79 -12.82
C LYS A 243 2.13 26.72 -14.02
#